data_AF-A0A842NIV2-F1
#
_entry.id   AF-A0A842NIV2-F1
#
_cell.length_a   1.000
_cell.length_b   1.000
_cell.length_c   1.000
_cell.angle_alpha   90.00
_cell.angle_beta   90.00
_cell.angle_gamma   90.00
#
_symmetry.space_group_name_H-M   'P 1'
#
loop_
_entity.id
_entity.type
_entity.pdbx_description
1 polymer ?
#
loop_
_entity_poly.entity_id
_entity_poly.type
_entity_poly.pdbx_seq_one_letter_code
_entity_poly.pdbx_strand_id
1 'polypeptide(L)'
;MIITRMKPFEEVQAMTESYEKIFIVGCGTCSTSCQTGGEEQVSEMADKLGDKVVGTAMVEEPCDIRIDRRDLKAHKAEIGEADAILVMSCGVGVQTLGDYTGKIVLPASDTLFIGETERIGKFYDRCMACGECILDETGGICPITRCVKALLNGPCGGQVDGKCEVGEYTHDCAWVLIYDRLKEQDRLDLFMKFRPPRDYSKKTLTTEHIF
;
A
#
# COMPACT_ATOMS: atom_id res chain seq x y z
N MET A 1 -5.29 2.17 4.18
CA MET A 1 -4.18 1.27 4.56
C MET A 1 -3.42 0.87 3.31
N ILE A 2 -2.10 0.87 3.35
CA ILE A 2 -1.25 0.36 2.26
C ILE A 2 -0.87 -1.07 2.58
N ILE A 3 -1.16 -2.01 1.68
CA ILE A 3 -0.82 -3.42 1.85
C ILE A 3 0.63 -3.61 1.44
N THR A 4 1.41 -4.22 2.33
CA THR A 4 2.82 -4.51 2.12
C THR A 4 3.08 -6.01 2.16
N ARG A 5 4.15 -6.44 1.47
CA ARG A 5 4.68 -7.80 1.53
C ARG A 5 6.17 -7.73 1.85
N MET A 6 6.62 -8.51 2.82
CA MET A 6 8.06 -8.60 3.10
C MET A 6 8.80 -9.14 1.88
N LYS A 7 9.94 -8.54 1.54
CA LYS A 7 10.83 -9.12 0.54
C LYS A 7 11.40 -10.44 1.03
N PRO A 8 11.76 -11.38 0.12
CA PRO A 8 12.55 -12.54 0.50
C PRO A 8 13.80 -12.11 1.27
N PHE A 9 14.19 -12.89 2.28
CA PHE A 9 15.31 -12.50 3.14
C PHE A 9 16.62 -12.39 2.36
N GLU A 10 16.80 -13.21 1.32
CA GLU A 10 17.97 -13.19 0.45
C GLU A 10 18.12 -11.85 -0.28
N GLU A 11 17.00 -11.21 -0.65
CA GLU A 11 17.00 -9.88 -1.26
C GLU A 11 17.38 -8.81 -0.23
N VAL A 12 16.85 -8.91 0.99
CA VAL A 12 17.23 -8.02 2.10
C VAL A 12 18.71 -8.18 2.46
N GLN A 13 19.21 -9.40 2.52
CA GLN A 13 20.61 -9.72 2.80
C GLN A 13 21.53 -9.13 1.72
N ALA A 14 21.19 -9.29 0.44
CA ALA A 14 21.95 -8.70 -0.65
C ALA A 14 21.97 -7.16 -0.59
N MET A 15 20.82 -6.53 -0.29
CA MET A 15 20.75 -5.06 -0.14
C MET A 15 21.56 -4.54 1.05
N THR A 16 21.73 -5.35 2.09
CA THR A 16 22.40 -4.98 3.34
C THR A 16 23.86 -5.44 3.39
N GLU A 17 24.35 -6.15 2.36
CA GLU A 17 25.67 -6.80 2.36
C GLU A 17 26.80 -5.77 2.51
N SER A 18 26.73 -4.67 1.76
CA SER A 18 27.76 -3.62 1.68
C SER A 18 27.80 -2.66 2.88
N TYR A 19 26.92 -2.83 3.86
CA TYR A 19 26.81 -1.94 5.02
C TYR A 19 27.18 -2.70 6.30
N GLU A 20 27.93 -2.05 7.20
CA GLU A 20 28.38 -2.65 8.45
C GLU A 20 27.43 -2.32 9.61
N LYS A 21 26.86 -1.11 9.60
CA LYS A 21 25.94 -0.61 10.62
C LYS A 21 24.58 -0.28 10.03
N ILE A 22 23.55 -0.99 10.48
CA ILE A 22 22.18 -0.89 9.98
C ILE A 22 21.27 -0.50 11.13
N PHE A 23 20.48 0.55 10.92
CA PHE A 23 19.38 0.88 11.82
C PHE A 23 18.06 0.39 11.19
N ILE A 24 17.20 -0.28 11.95
CA ILE A 24 15.94 -0.81 11.42
C ILE A 24 14.77 0.07 11.87
N VAL A 25 13.92 0.48 10.94
CA VAL A 25 12.68 1.21 11.25
C VAL A 25 11.45 0.40 10.82
N GLY A 26 10.56 0.11 11.76
CA GLY A 26 9.24 -0.48 11.51
C GLY A 26 8.12 0.55 11.38
N CYS A 27 6.96 0.10 10.90
CA CYS A 27 5.74 0.90 10.77
C CYS A 27 4.64 0.35 11.70
N GLY A 28 4.20 1.17 12.64
CA GLY A 28 3.20 0.82 13.66
C GLY A 28 1.78 0.58 13.13
N THR A 29 1.42 1.14 11.97
CA THR A 29 0.03 1.11 11.47
C THR A 29 -0.20 0.08 10.34
N CYS A 30 0.18 0.41 9.10
CA CYS A 30 -0.18 -0.40 7.94
C CYS A 30 0.63 -1.71 7.86
N SER A 31 1.95 -1.62 8.00
CA SER A 31 2.80 -2.82 7.89
C SER A 31 2.70 -3.73 9.11
N THR A 32 2.43 -3.22 10.32
CA THR A 32 1.98 -4.04 11.46
C THR A 32 0.73 -4.84 11.11
N SER A 33 -0.29 -4.19 10.55
CA SER A 33 -1.54 -4.86 10.17
C SER A 33 -1.35 -5.91 9.07
N CYS A 34 -0.33 -5.75 8.23
CA CYS A 34 0.09 -6.75 7.24
C CYS A 34 1.04 -7.83 7.80
N GLN A 35 1.51 -7.70 9.04
CA GLN A 35 2.57 -8.53 9.63
C GLN A 35 3.86 -8.51 8.80
N THR A 36 4.26 -7.33 8.32
CA THR A 36 5.48 -7.15 7.50
C THR A 36 6.38 -6.02 8.00
N GLY A 37 6.14 -5.51 9.21
CA GLY A 37 6.91 -4.37 9.72
C GLY A 37 6.50 -3.91 11.11
N GLY A 38 5.74 -4.73 11.84
CA GLY A 38 5.48 -4.52 13.25
C GLY A 38 6.65 -4.95 14.12
N GLU A 39 6.52 -4.75 15.44
CA GLU A 39 7.57 -5.05 16.43
C GLU A 39 8.16 -6.46 16.30
N GLU A 40 7.30 -7.47 16.17
CA GLU A 40 7.71 -8.87 16.02
C GLU A 40 8.57 -9.06 14.76
N GLN A 41 8.13 -8.53 13.61
CA GLN A 41 8.89 -8.65 12.36
C GLN A 41 10.20 -7.88 12.41
N VAL A 42 10.22 -6.69 13.04
CA VAL A 42 11.45 -5.91 13.23
C VAL A 42 12.44 -6.67 14.11
N SER A 43 11.98 -7.29 15.20
CA SER A 43 12.82 -8.13 16.06
C SER A 43 13.40 -9.31 15.27
N GLU A 44 12.55 -10.05 14.54
CA GLU A 44 13.02 -11.19 13.73
C GLU A 44 14.03 -10.77 12.65
N MET A 45 13.82 -9.61 12.02
CA MET A 45 14.76 -9.08 11.03
C MET A 45 16.08 -8.67 11.68
N ALA A 46 16.02 -8.07 12.88
CA ALA A 46 17.21 -7.71 13.64
C ALA A 46 18.03 -8.96 13.99
N ASP A 47 17.38 -10.01 14.47
CA ASP A 47 18.02 -11.29 14.79
C ASP A 47 18.69 -11.93 13.57
N LYS A 48 18.05 -11.86 12.40
CA LYS A 48 18.59 -12.39 11.15
C LYS A 48 19.79 -11.60 10.61
N LEU A 49 19.83 -10.29 10.83
CA LEU A 49 20.94 -9.43 10.40
C LEU A 49 22.09 -9.39 11.42
N GLY A 50 21.82 -9.76 12.67
CA GLY A 50 22.81 -9.96 13.73
C GLY A 50 23.57 -8.69 14.08
N ASP A 51 24.89 -8.84 14.24
CA ASP A 51 25.79 -7.79 14.76
C ASP A 51 25.84 -6.51 13.91
N LYS A 52 25.31 -6.54 12.69
CA LYS A 52 25.18 -5.33 11.86
C LYS A 52 24.17 -4.33 12.42
N VAL A 53 23.23 -4.77 13.26
CA VAL A 53 22.12 -3.94 13.71
C VAL A 53 22.54 -3.08 14.89
N VAL A 54 22.63 -1.77 14.66
CA VAL A 54 23.04 -0.81 15.70
C VAL A 54 21.86 -0.27 16.50
N GLY A 55 20.64 -0.53 16.05
CA GLY A 55 19.43 -0.14 16.76
C GLY A 55 18.18 -0.39 15.92
N THR A 56 17.04 -0.37 16.60
CA THR A 56 15.73 -0.49 15.99
C THR A 56 14.79 0.58 16.56
N ALA A 57 13.80 0.98 15.76
CA ALA A 57 12.70 1.82 16.23
C ALA A 57 11.40 1.48 15.53
N MET A 58 10.30 1.66 16.25
CA MET A 58 8.95 1.68 15.69
C MET A 58 8.52 3.13 15.50
N VAL A 59 8.13 3.47 14.28
CA VAL A 59 7.45 4.74 13.99
C VAL A 59 6.01 4.42 13.67
N GLU A 60 5.08 5.13 14.30
CA GLU A 60 3.63 4.88 14.13
C GLU A 60 3.24 4.96 12.64
N GLU A 61 3.57 6.06 12.00
CA GLU A 61 3.32 6.34 10.59
C GLU A 61 4.60 6.89 9.92
N PRO A 62 5.51 6.03 9.43
CA PRO A 62 6.77 6.49 8.82
C PRO A 62 6.58 7.32 7.54
N CYS A 63 5.36 7.37 7.00
CA CYS A 63 5.00 8.22 5.87
C CYS A 63 4.58 9.64 6.29
N ASP A 64 4.68 9.99 7.58
CA ASP A 64 4.48 11.34 8.10
C ASP A 64 5.77 11.83 8.78
N ILE A 65 6.45 12.79 8.14
CA ILE A 65 7.73 13.34 8.61
C ILE A 65 7.64 14.00 10.01
N ARG A 66 6.45 14.43 10.44
CA ARG A 66 6.25 15.00 11.79
C ARG A 66 6.30 13.90 12.84
N ILE A 67 5.80 12.72 12.51
CA ILE A 67 5.81 11.53 13.34
C ILE A 67 7.22 10.95 13.39
N ASP A 68 7.93 10.89 12.27
CA ASP A 68 9.36 10.52 12.23
C ASP A 68 10.20 11.37 13.19
N ARG A 69 10.01 12.70 13.14
CA ARG A 69 10.71 13.65 14.04
C ARG A 69 10.43 13.40 15.52
N ARG A 70 9.21 12.99 15.85
CA ARG A 70 8.77 12.71 17.23
C ARG A 70 9.37 11.39 17.71
N ASP A 71 9.15 10.33 16.96
CA ASP A 71 9.42 8.95 17.38
C ASP A 71 10.92 8.63 17.30
N LEU A 72 11.63 9.16 16.31
CA LEU A 72 13.07 8.93 16.13
C LEU A 72 13.95 9.94 16.89
N LYS A 73 13.35 10.84 17.70
CA LYS A 73 14.11 11.84 18.46
C LYS A 73 15.10 11.19 19.43
N ALA A 74 14.70 10.09 20.07
CA ALA A 74 15.50 9.36 21.03
C ALA A 74 16.63 8.55 20.37
N HIS A 75 16.51 8.25 19.08
CA HIS A 75 17.41 7.36 18.33
C HIS A 75 18.42 8.11 17.43
N LYS A 76 18.58 9.43 17.64
CA LYS A 76 19.43 10.27 16.78
C LYS A 76 20.89 9.83 16.77
N ALA A 77 21.39 9.29 17.89
CA ALA A 77 22.77 8.84 17.98
C ALA A 77 22.96 7.57 17.14
N GLU A 78 22.12 6.57 17.34
CA GLU A 78 22.17 5.29 16.62
C GLU A 78 21.94 5.47 15.11
N ILE A 79 20.99 6.31 14.72
CA ILE A 79 20.77 6.69 13.31
C ILE A 79 22.01 7.41 12.75
N GLY A 80 22.64 8.28 13.56
CA GLY A 80 23.86 8.98 13.18
C GLY A 80 25.02 8.04 12.86
N GLU A 81 25.15 6.95 13.64
CA GLU A 81 26.18 5.93 13.49
C GLU A 81 25.90 4.91 12.38
N ALA A 82 24.65 4.72 11.98
CA ALA A 82 24.27 3.77 10.93
C ALA A 82 24.76 4.21 9.54
N ASP A 83 25.23 3.25 8.74
CA ASP A 83 25.58 3.45 7.33
C ASP A 83 24.32 3.52 6.47
N ALA A 84 23.32 2.71 6.82
CA ALA A 84 22.03 2.63 6.13
C ALA A 84 20.88 2.35 7.11
N ILE A 85 19.66 2.69 6.68
CA ILE A 85 18.43 2.41 7.41
C ILE A 85 17.64 1.37 6.63
N LEU A 86 17.42 0.21 7.23
CA LEU A 86 16.50 -0.78 6.70
C LEU A 86 15.07 -0.42 7.13
N VAL A 87 14.22 -0.09 6.16
CA VAL A 87 12.87 0.39 6.41
C VAL A 87 11.85 -0.71 6.10
N MET A 88 11.16 -1.17 7.13
CA MET A 88 10.10 -2.19 7.08
C MET A 88 8.72 -1.51 7.00
N SER A 89 8.52 -0.74 5.92
CA SER A 89 7.27 -0.01 5.67
C SER A 89 6.94 0.06 4.18
N CYS A 90 5.91 0.82 3.81
CA CYS A 90 5.58 1.10 2.41
C CYS A 90 6.59 2.07 1.75
N GLY A 91 6.54 2.19 0.43
CA GLY A 91 7.47 3.03 -0.33
C GLY A 91 7.42 4.52 0.03
N VAL A 92 6.29 5.04 0.53
CA VAL A 92 6.20 6.43 1.02
C VAL A 92 7.00 6.57 2.31
N GLY A 93 6.90 5.60 3.23
CA GLY A 93 7.65 5.63 4.49
C GLY A 93 9.16 5.51 4.27
N VAL A 94 9.59 4.67 3.31
CA VAL A 94 11.00 4.58 2.90
C VAL A 94 11.53 5.94 2.45
N GLN A 95 10.81 6.63 1.56
CA GLN A 95 11.23 7.94 1.05
C GLN A 95 11.22 9.02 2.13
N THR A 96 10.17 9.07 2.95
CA THR A 96 10.03 10.07 4.02
C THR A 96 11.15 9.94 5.06
N LEU A 97 11.52 8.70 5.43
CA LEU A 97 12.68 8.47 6.29
C LEU A 97 14.01 8.85 5.62
N GLY A 98 14.11 8.68 4.30
CA GLY A 98 15.24 9.18 3.52
C GLY A 98 15.36 10.70 3.62
N ASP A 99 14.26 11.42 3.41
CA ASP A 99 14.19 12.88 3.52
C ASP A 99 14.48 13.36 4.96
N TYR A 100 13.97 12.65 5.97
CA TYR A 100 14.16 13.02 7.37
C TYR A 100 15.61 12.81 7.85
N THR A 101 16.21 11.68 7.51
CA THR A 101 17.51 11.26 8.06
C THR A 101 18.70 11.65 7.18
N GLY A 102 18.48 11.84 5.88
CA GLY A 102 19.54 12.02 4.89
C GLY A 102 20.43 10.79 4.69
N LYS A 103 20.04 9.63 5.24
CA LYS A 103 20.79 8.36 5.16
C LYS A 103 20.36 7.55 3.94
N ILE A 104 21.17 6.56 3.59
CA ILE A 104 20.75 5.53 2.63
C ILE A 104 19.60 4.74 3.24
N VAL A 105 18.50 4.62 2.51
CA VAL A 105 17.31 3.88 2.94
C VAL A 105 17.12 2.63 2.07
N LEU A 106 16.90 1.49 2.71
CA LEU A 106 16.76 0.18 2.08
C LEU A 106 15.33 -0.32 2.31
N PRO A 107 14.53 -0.55 1.25
CA PRO A 107 13.14 -0.99 1.41
C PRO A 107 13.07 -2.49 1.72
N ALA A 108 12.68 -2.88 2.94
CA ALA A 108 12.53 -4.29 3.32
C ALA A 108 11.22 -4.94 2.86
N SER A 109 10.29 -4.15 2.33
CA SER A 109 8.96 -4.60 1.90
C SER A 109 8.57 -4.01 0.54
N ASP A 110 7.81 -4.78 -0.23
CA ASP A 110 7.12 -4.32 -1.43
C ASP A 110 5.78 -3.66 -1.03
N THR A 111 5.45 -2.55 -1.68
CA THR A 111 4.09 -1.98 -1.64
C THR A 111 3.23 -2.66 -2.69
N LEU A 112 2.13 -3.29 -2.28
CA LEU A 112 1.24 -3.98 -3.19
C LEU A 112 0.13 -3.07 -3.71
N PHE A 113 -0.74 -2.56 -2.82
CA PHE A 113 -1.92 -1.78 -3.20
C PHE A 113 -2.53 -1.02 -2.00
N ILE A 114 -3.46 -0.09 -2.28
CA ILE A 114 -4.28 0.55 -1.25
C ILE A 114 -5.47 -0.35 -0.98
N GLY A 115 -5.48 -0.96 0.21
CA GLY A 115 -6.37 -2.08 0.49
C GLY A 115 -7.31 -1.88 1.67
N GLU A 116 -8.35 -2.71 1.64
CA GLU A 116 -9.20 -3.04 2.77
C GLU A 116 -8.68 -4.33 3.42
N THR A 117 -8.72 -4.38 4.75
CA THR A 117 -8.48 -5.59 5.54
C THR A 117 -9.83 -6.23 5.85
N GLU A 118 -10.13 -7.39 5.25
CA GLU A 118 -11.31 -8.17 5.67
C GLU A 118 -11.03 -8.85 7.01
N ARG A 119 -9.85 -9.45 7.12
CA ARG A 119 -9.26 -10.00 8.34
C ARG A 119 -7.75 -10.07 8.17
N ILE A 120 -7.01 -10.22 9.26
CA ILE A 120 -5.56 -10.44 9.20
C ILE A 120 -5.26 -11.62 8.26
N GLY A 121 -4.35 -11.39 7.31
CA GLY A 121 -4.00 -12.34 6.26
C GLY A 121 -4.92 -12.36 5.04
N LYS A 122 -5.98 -11.55 4.99
CA LYS A 122 -6.87 -11.44 3.82
C LYS A 122 -7.23 -9.99 3.50
N PHE A 123 -6.68 -9.51 2.39
CA PHE A 123 -6.75 -8.12 1.95
C PHE A 123 -7.35 -8.02 0.55
N TYR A 124 -8.00 -6.89 0.27
CA TYR A 124 -8.56 -6.60 -1.05
C TYR A 124 -8.05 -5.26 -1.58
N ASP A 125 -7.65 -5.23 -2.85
CA ASP A 125 -7.38 -3.98 -3.55
C ASP A 125 -8.68 -3.19 -3.74
N ARG A 126 -8.71 -1.96 -3.22
CA ARG A 126 -9.89 -1.09 -3.22
C ARG A 126 -9.67 0.24 -3.92
N CYS A 127 -8.44 0.73 -4.07
CA CYS A 127 -8.20 2.04 -4.67
C CYS A 127 -6.88 2.12 -5.47
N MET A 128 -6.94 2.70 -6.67
CA MET A 128 -5.77 3.01 -7.51
C MET A 128 -5.21 4.43 -7.30
N ALA A 129 -5.80 5.22 -6.39
CA ALA A 129 -5.51 6.64 -6.21
C ALA A 129 -5.47 7.40 -7.54
N CYS A 130 -6.55 7.28 -8.33
CA CYS A 130 -6.61 7.76 -9.71
C CYS A 130 -7.00 9.23 -9.89
N GLY A 131 -7.30 9.96 -8.81
CA GLY A 131 -7.63 11.39 -8.86
C GLY A 131 -9.00 11.77 -9.44
N GLU A 132 -9.77 10.81 -9.95
CA GLU A 132 -11.17 11.05 -10.40
C GLU A 132 -12.06 9.93 -9.85
N CYS A 133 -12.54 10.13 -8.62
CA CYS A 133 -13.42 9.18 -7.96
C CYS A 133 -14.81 9.22 -8.62
N ILE A 134 -15.42 8.04 -8.83
CA ILE A 134 -16.78 7.88 -9.36
C ILE A 134 -17.61 6.92 -8.48
N LEU A 135 -17.18 6.70 -7.24
CA LEU A 135 -17.82 5.74 -6.33
C LEU A 135 -19.24 6.13 -5.96
N ASP A 136 -19.55 7.43 -5.98
CA ASP A 136 -20.89 7.95 -5.84
C ASP A 136 -21.81 7.44 -6.96
N GLU A 137 -21.29 7.26 -8.18
CA GLU A 137 -22.05 6.80 -9.35
C GLU A 137 -22.13 5.28 -9.50
N THR A 138 -21.25 4.53 -8.83
CA THR A 138 -21.11 3.08 -8.98
C THR A 138 -21.50 2.32 -7.71
N GLY A 139 -22.34 2.93 -6.87
CA GLY A 139 -22.83 2.29 -5.65
C GLY A 139 -21.72 1.93 -4.66
N GLY A 140 -20.62 2.69 -4.63
CA GLY A 140 -19.48 2.44 -3.74
C GLY A 140 -18.54 1.30 -4.21
N ILE A 141 -18.73 0.75 -5.42
CA ILE A 141 -17.82 -0.25 -5.97
C ILE A 141 -16.93 0.39 -7.02
N CYS A 142 -15.62 0.37 -6.79
CA CYS A 142 -14.66 0.93 -7.75
C CYS A 142 -14.57 0.06 -9.00
N PRO A 143 -15.01 0.51 -10.18
CA PRO A 143 -14.92 -0.30 -11.39
C PRO A 143 -13.48 -0.41 -11.92
N ILE A 144 -12.54 0.37 -11.38
CA ILE A 144 -11.13 0.32 -11.79
C ILE A 144 -10.37 -0.80 -11.07
N THR A 145 -10.53 -0.93 -9.75
CA THR A 145 -9.86 -1.99 -8.98
C THR A 145 -10.64 -3.29 -8.95
N ARG A 146 -11.98 -3.22 -8.97
CA ARG A 146 -12.84 -4.41 -8.83
C ARG A 146 -13.09 -5.11 -10.14
N CYS A 147 -12.96 -4.42 -11.28
CA CYS A 147 -12.97 -5.05 -12.59
C CYS A 147 -11.52 -5.24 -13.04
N VAL A 148 -11.11 -6.48 -13.24
CA VAL A 148 -9.81 -6.84 -13.83
C VAL A 148 -9.53 -6.20 -15.20
N LYS A 149 -10.58 -5.76 -15.91
CA LYS A 149 -10.52 -5.06 -17.20
C LYS A 149 -10.65 -3.54 -17.06
N ALA A 150 -10.80 -3.01 -15.83
CA ALA A 150 -10.98 -1.60 -15.50
C ALA A 150 -12.06 -0.87 -16.33
N LEU A 151 -13.17 -1.55 -16.64
CA LEU A 151 -14.23 -1.03 -17.50
C LEU A 151 -15.06 0.05 -16.82
N LEU A 152 -15.32 1.16 -17.52
CA LEU A 152 -16.04 2.33 -16.99
C LEU A 152 -17.55 2.35 -17.27
N ASN A 153 -18.01 1.57 -18.24
CA ASN A 153 -19.35 1.72 -18.83
C ASN A 153 -20.09 0.38 -18.95
N GLY A 154 -20.14 -0.39 -17.87
CA GLY A 154 -20.92 -1.62 -17.82
C GLY A 154 -20.13 -2.92 -18.04
N PRO A 155 -20.84 -4.06 -18.00
CA PRO A 155 -20.24 -5.39 -18.14
C PRO A 155 -19.78 -5.67 -19.58
N CYS A 156 -18.67 -6.39 -19.73
CA CYS A 156 -18.14 -6.82 -21.03
C CYS A 156 -18.81 -8.05 -21.66
N GLY A 157 -19.87 -8.59 -21.06
CA GLY A 157 -20.50 -9.86 -21.48
C GLY A 157 -19.77 -11.13 -21.02
N GLY A 158 -18.49 -11.05 -20.64
CA GLY A 158 -17.69 -12.18 -20.13
C GLY A 158 -17.98 -12.59 -18.68
N GLN A 159 -19.23 -12.49 -18.23
CA GLN A 159 -19.64 -12.94 -16.90
C GLN A 159 -20.64 -14.07 -17.01
N VAL A 160 -20.55 -15.05 -16.11
CA VAL A 160 -21.52 -16.15 -15.96
C VAL A 160 -21.91 -16.21 -14.50
N ASP A 161 -23.22 -16.22 -14.21
CA ASP A 161 -23.78 -16.28 -12.86
C ASP A 161 -23.17 -15.26 -11.86
N GLY A 162 -22.90 -14.05 -12.32
CA GLY A 162 -22.31 -12.98 -11.50
C GLY A 162 -20.78 -13.06 -11.36
N LYS A 163 -20.13 -14.06 -11.97
CA LYS A 163 -18.68 -14.31 -11.87
C LYS A 163 -17.93 -13.89 -13.12
N CYS A 164 -16.72 -13.37 -12.96
CA CYS A 164 -15.87 -12.91 -14.05
C CYS A 164 -15.13 -14.07 -14.73
N GLU A 165 -15.10 -14.11 -16.06
CA GLU A 165 -14.30 -15.09 -16.82
C GLU A 165 -12.80 -15.02 -16.50
N VAL A 166 -12.30 -13.83 -16.14
CA VAL A 166 -10.91 -13.62 -15.76
C VAL A 166 -10.77 -14.05 -14.31
N GLY A 167 -9.98 -15.12 -14.09
CA GLY A 167 -9.88 -15.80 -12.80
C GLY A 167 -10.81 -17.02 -12.70
N GLU A 168 -11.12 -17.67 -13.83
CA GLU A 168 -11.80 -18.98 -13.87
C GLU A 168 -13.16 -18.97 -13.14
N TYR A 169 -13.92 -17.87 -13.23
CA TYR A 169 -15.22 -17.69 -12.58
C TYR A 169 -15.19 -17.78 -11.04
N THR A 170 -14.02 -17.58 -10.42
CA THR A 170 -13.90 -17.56 -8.95
C THR A 170 -14.17 -16.17 -8.36
N HIS A 171 -13.97 -15.11 -9.15
CA HIS A 171 -14.12 -13.71 -8.72
C HIS A 171 -15.46 -13.11 -9.14
N ASP A 172 -16.02 -12.25 -8.29
CA ASP A 172 -17.26 -11.53 -8.60
C ASP A 172 -17.05 -10.50 -9.72
N CYS A 173 -18.01 -10.41 -10.64
CA CYS A 173 -18.05 -9.37 -11.64
C CYS A 173 -18.42 -8.04 -11.00
N ALA A 174 -17.51 -7.06 -11.03
CA ALA A 174 -17.75 -5.73 -10.47
C ALA A 174 -19.05 -5.08 -10.98
N TRP A 175 -19.36 -5.23 -12.26
CA TRP A 175 -20.55 -4.60 -12.85
C TRP A 175 -21.87 -5.25 -12.46
N VAL A 176 -21.85 -6.55 -12.13
CA VAL A 176 -23.02 -7.21 -11.52
C VAL A 176 -23.21 -6.67 -10.10
N LEU A 177 -22.13 -6.60 -9.32
CA LEU A 177 -22.19 -6.01 -7.97
C LEU A 177 -22.66 -4.55 -7.98
N ILE A 178 -22.23 -3.75 -8.98
CA ILE A 178 -22.64 -2.34 -9.15
C ILE A 178 -24.14 -2.27 -9.44
N TYR A 179 -24.63 -3.10 -10.36
CA TYR A 179 -26.06 -3.16 -10.70
C TYR A 179 -26.91 -3.49 -9.46
N ASP A 180 -26.54 -4.55 -8.73
CA ASP A 180 -27.28 -4.98 -7.54
C ASP A 180 -27.32 -3.88 -6.48
N ARG A 181 -26.18 -3.21 -6.23
CA ARG A 181 -26.11 -2.12 -5.26
C ARG A 181 -26.95 -0.90 -5.68
N LEU A 182 -26.89 -0.51 -6.95
CA LEU A 182 -27.68 0.62 -7.45
C LEU A 182 -29.18 0.30 -7.45
N LYS A 183 -29.56 -0.95 -7.70
CA LYS A 183 -30.94 -1.41 -7.58
C LYS A 183 -31.44 -1.33 -6.14
N GLU A 184 -30.66 -1.76 -5.16
CA GLU A 184 -30.98 -1.63 -3.73
C GLU A 184 -31.13 -0.18 -3.28
N GLN A 185 -30.41 0.74 -3.94
CA GLN A 185 -30.42 2.18 -3.64
C GLN A 185 -31.49 2.99 -4.40
N ASP A 186 -32.26 2.35 -5.29
CA ASP A 186 -33.17 3.03 -6.23
C ASP A 186 -32.46 4.08 -7.12
N ARG A 187 -31.26 3.74 -7.62
CA ARG A 187 -30.37 4.61 -8.43
C ARG A 187 -29.92 3.96 -9.74
N LEU A 188 -30.78 3.15 -10.35
CA LEU A 188 -30.44 2.42 -11.59
C LEU A 188 -30.21 3.33 -12.80
N ASP A 189 -30.67 4.58 -12.76
CA ASP A 189 -30.38 5.60 -13.77
C ASP A 189 -28.87 5.80 -13.98
N LEU A 190 -28.07 5.70 -12.90
CA LEU A 190 -26.61 5.84 -12.95
C LEU A 190 -25.90 4.66 -13.61
N PHE A 191 -26.55 3.49 -13.67
CA PHE A 191 -26.02 2.34 -14.39
C PHE A 191 -25.98 2.61 -15.90
N MET A 192 -26.93 3.40 -16.41
CA MET A 192 -27.01 3.80 -17.82
C MET A 192 -26.15 5.02 -18.17
N LYS A 193 -25.53 5.66 -17.17
CA LYS A 193 -24.71 6.85 -17.38
C LYS A 193 -23.46 6.51 -18.17
N PHE A 194 -23.26 7.21 -19.29
CA PHE A 194 -22.01 7.18 -20.03
C PHE A 194 -20.93 7.98 -19.30
N ARG A 195 -19.76 7.37 -19.14
CA ARG A 195 -18.56 7.93 -18.52
C ARG A 195 -17.49 8.09 -19.60
N PRO A 196 -16.98 9.31 -19.84
CA PRO A 196 -15.93 9.52 -20.82
C PRO A 196 -14.63 8.80 -20.40
N PRO A 197 -13.68 8.60 -21.33
CA PRO A 197 -12.34 8.15 -20.99
C PRO A 197 -11.73 9.01 -19.87
N ARG A 198 -10.98 8.36 -18.97
CA ARG A 198 -10.36 9.03 -17.84
C ARG A 198 -9.23 9.96 -18.28
N ASP A 199 -9.06 11.04 -17.54
CA ASP A 199 -7.93 11.94 -17.71
C ASP A 199 -6.77 11.46 -16.84
N TYR A 200 -5.86 10.69 -17.45
CA TYR A 200 -4.68 10.17 -16.76
C TYR A 200 -3.70 11.26 -16.31
N SER A 201 -3.79 12.49 -16.87
CA SER A 201 -2.92 13.59 -16.44
C SER A 201 -3.17 14.00 -14.99
N LYS A 202 -4.38 13.83 -14.47
CA LYS A 202 -4.73 14.18 -13.08
C LYS A 202 -3.95 13.36 -12.04
N LYS A 203 -3.64 12.11 -12.35
CA LYS A 203 -2.77 11.28 -11.50
C LYS A 203 -1.30 11.66 -11.70
N THR A 204 -0.87 11.85 -12.94
CA THR A 204 0.55 12.02 -13.29
C THR A 204 1.11 13.40 -12.95
N LEU A 205 0.30 14.46 -12.99
CA LEU A 205 0.76 15.84 -12.79
C LEU A 205 0.73 16.30 -11.33
N THR A 206 0.16 15.51 -10.42
CA THR A 206 0.04 15.88 -9.02
C THR A 206 1.22 15.31 -8.23
N THR A 207 2.31 16.05 -8.14
CA THR A 207 3.47 15.71 -7.30
C THR A 207 3.40 16.36 -5.91
N GLU A 208 2.61 17.42 -5.76
CA GLU A 208 2.38 18.15 -4.52
C GLU A 208 0.96 18.73 -4.52
N HIS A 209 0.32 18.79 -3.35
CA HIS A 209 -0.97 19.44 -3.16
C HIS A 209 -0.97 20.22 -1.85
N ILE A 210 -1.23 21.53 -1.91
CA ILE A 210 -1.32 22.44 -0.76
C ILE A 210 -2.74 23.02 -0.74
N PHE A 211 -3.42 22.94 0.40
CA PHE A 211 -4.77 23.48 0.61
C PHE A 211 -4.76 24.99 0.90
#